data_AF-A0A358SRR5-F1
#
_entry.id   AF-A0A358SRR5-F1
#
_cell.length_a   1.000
_cell.length_b   1.000
_cell.length_c   1.000
_cell.angle_alpha   90.00
_cell.angle_beta   90.00
_cell.angle_gamma   90.00
#
_symmetry.space_group_name_H-M   'P 1'
#
loop_
_entity.id
_entity.type
_entity.pdbx_description
1 polymer ?
#
loop_
_entity_poly.entity_id
_entity_poly.type
_entity_poly.pdbx_seq_one_letter_code
_entity_poly.pdbx_strand_id
1 'polypeptide(L)'
;MTARRILLDGLARDADIFQLMSELAPLHPRDNTFPGEVFLHLAADALDWCRAGRADPLPLEGLRERFLPERTFRGRQNTKLQYAVLAAAALHGGTEPDLLDEVAWWQSDDFWQYALFAAVAYIRAAASRAGVPVRQACQDLAQRPGHPAP
;
A
#
# COMPACT_ATOMS: atom_id res chain seq x y z
N MET A 1 12.71 9.80 10.20
CA MET A 1 12.41 8.95 9.03
C MET A 1 10.90 8.94 8.85
N THR A 2 10.38 9.18 7.64
CA THR A 2 8.93 9.13 7.37
C THR A 2 8.48 7.70 7.09
N ALA A 3 7.21 7.36 7.35
CA ALA A 3 6.66 6.02 7.08
C ALA A 3 6.86 5.58 5.63
N ARG A 4 6.64 6.49 4.66
CA ARG A 4 6.94 6.26 3.23
C ARG A 4 8.36 5.79 3.00
N ARG A 5 9.35 6.45 3.62
CA ARG A 5 10.77 6.15 3.40
C ARG A 5 11.17 4.81 4.01
N ILE A 6 10.68 4.50 5.21
CA ILE A 6 10.91 3.18 5.84
C ILE A 6 10.38 2.07 4.94
N LEU A 7 9.17 2.22 4.40
CA LEU A 7 8.58 1.24 3.48
C LEU A 7 9.41 1.06 2.20
N LEU A 8 9.75 2.16 1.51
CA LEU A 8 10.50 2.11 0.26
C LEU A 8 11.94 1.58 0.46
N ASP A 9 12.64 2.07 1.49
CA ASP A 9 14.00 1.62 1.80
C ASP A 9 14.01 0.15 2.26
N GLY A 10 12.97 -0.31 2.97
CA GLY A 10 12.80 -1.70 3.35
C GLY A 10 12.56 -2.63 2.17
N LEU A 11 11.60 -2.29 1.29
CA LEU A 11 11.35 -3.06 0.06
C LEU A 11 12.56 -3.07 -0.88
N ALA A 12 13.31 -1.96 -0.98
CA ALA A 12 14.53 -1.90 -1.76
C ALA A 12 15.66 -2.80 -1.23
N ARG A 13 15.61 -3.16 0.06
CA ARG A 13 16.51 -4.12 0.72
C ARG A 13 15.94 -5.54 0.75
N ASP A 14 14.85 -5.80 0.02
CA ASP A 14 14.16 -7.08 -0.03
C ASP A 14 13.60 -7.52 1.35
N ALA A 15 13.24 -6.56 2.20
CA ALA A 15 12.57 -6.83 3.47
C ALA A 15 11.18 -7.44 3.23
N ASP A 16 10.84 -8.46 4.01
CA ASP A 16 9.50 -9.05 3.97
C ASP A 16 8.45 -8.18 4.69
N ILE A 17 7.17 -8.49 4.49
CA ILE A 17 6.06 -7.69 5.04
C ILE A 17 6.02 -7.69 6.58
N PHE A 18 6.54 -8.72 7.25
CA PHE A 18 6.57 -8.79 8.71
C PHE A 18 7.68 -7.93 9.28
N GLN A 19 8.85 -7.92 8.63
CA GLN A 19 9.95 -7.00 8.95
C GLN A 19 9.50 -5.55 8.78
N LEU A 20 8.87 -5.22 7.64
CA LEU A 20 8.33 -3.88 7.39
C LEU A 20 7.28 -3.48 8.44
N MET A 21 6.37 -4.38 8.79
CA MET A 21 5.36 -4.13 9.81
C MET A 21 6.00 -3.86 11.18
N SER A 22 7.06 -4.60 11.56
CA SER A 22 7.81 -4.37 12.80
C SER A 22 8.53 -3.02 12.80
N GLU A 23 9.18 -2.64 11.70
CA GLU A 23 9.86 -1.34 11.55
C GLU A 23 8.88 -0.16 11.61
N LEU A 24 7.66 -0.34 11.10
CA LEU A 24 6.63 0.70 10.99
C LEU A 24 5.71 0.80 12.22
N ALA A 25 5.54 -0.28 12.99
CA ALA A 25 4.64 -0.30 14.14
C ALA A 25 4.88 0.83 15.17
N PRO A 26 6.12 1.24 15.49
CA PRO A 26 6.35 2.34 16.43
C PRO A 26 5.86 3.71 15.94
N LEU A 27 5.56 3.86 14.64
CA LEU A 27 5.05 5.12 14.09
C LEU A 27 3.54 5.27 14.23
N HIS A 28 2.82 4.20 14.54
CA HIS A 28 1.35 4.21 14.57
C HIS A 28 0.85 4.68 15.95
N PRO A 29 0.17 5.85 16.02
CA PRO A 29 -0.53 6.28 17.22
C PRO A 29 -1.76 5.40 17.43
N ARG A 30 -2.09 5.16 18.69
CA ARG A 30 -3.30 4.42 19.06
C ARG A 30 -4.56 5.15 18.59
N ASP A 31 -5.56 4.38 18.16
CA ASP A 31 -6.88 4.83 17.74
C ASP A 31 -6.80 5.83 16.57
N ASN A 32 -5.91 5.56 15.61
CA ASN A 32 -5.60 6.43 14.49
C ASN A 32 -5.45 5.65 13.17
N THR A 33 -5.71 6.27 12.04
CA THR A 33 -5.51 5.64 10.73
C THR A 33 -4.07 5.73 10.25
N PHE A 34 -3.27 6.67 10.76
CA PHE A 34 -1.86 6.86 10.42
C PHE A 34 -1.01 5.62 10.78
N PRO A 35 -0.05 5.20 9.95
CA PRO A 35 0.35 5.79 8.66
C PRO A 35 -0.41 5.25 7.43
N GLY A 36 -1.65 4.78 7.60
CA GLY A 36 -2.46 4.18 6.54
C GLY A 36 -2.64 5.07 5.31
N GLU A 37 -2.94 6.36 5.50
CA GLU A 37 -3.04 7.37 4.44
C GLU A 37 -1.76 7.43 3.60
N VAL A 38 -0.61 7.44 4.29
CA VAL A 38 0.70 7.51 3.64
C VAL A 38 0.92 6.30 2.73
N PHE A 39 0.48 5.12 3.16
CA PHE A 39 0.58 3.91 2.36
C PHE A 39 -0.43 3.85 1.22
N LEU A 40 -1.66 4.34 1.41
CA LEU A 40 -2.63 4.43 0.33
C LEU A 40 -2.21 5.41 -0.77
N HIS A 41 -1.67 6.58 -0.40
CA HIS A 41 -1.08 7.50 -1.39
C HIS A 41 0.12 6.88 -2.10
N LEU A 42 1.00 6.16 -1.38
CA LEU A 42 2.12 5.48 -2.04
C LEU A 42 1.65 4.36 -2.98
N ALA A 43 0.58 3.65 -2.63
CA ALA A 43 -0.05 2.67 -3.50
C ALA A 43 -0.62 3.32 -4.78
N ALA A 44 -1.29 4.47 -4.64
CA ALA A 44 -1.75 5.27 -5.77
C ALA A 44 -0.58 5.77 -6.64
N ASP A 45 0.51 6.25 -6.03
CA ASP A 45 1.73 6.64 -6.75
C ASP A 45 2.32 5.47 -7.55
N ALA A 46 2.24 4.23 -7.05
CA ALA A 46 2.69 3.05 -7.76
C ALA A 46 1.80 2.71 -8.99
N LEU A 47 0.48 2.92 -8.87
CA LEU A 47 -0.46 2.80 -9.98
C LEU A 47 -0.16 3.84 -11.06
N ASP A 48 0.05 5.09 -10.68
CA ASP A 48 0.47 6.15 -11.60
C ASP A 48 1.84 5.85 -12.24
N TRP A 49 2.83 5.43 -11.44
CA TRP A 49 4.18 5.13 -11.92
C TRP A 49 4.19 4.05 -13.01
N CYS A 50 3.38 2.99 -12.86
CA CYS A 50 3.23 1.96 -13.89
C CYS A 50 2.20 2.30 -14.98
N ARG A 51 1.68 3.53 -14.99
CA ARG A 51 0.69 4.04 -15.96
C ARG A 51 -0.59 3.22 -16.02
N ALA A 52 -1.01 2.64 -14.90
CA ALA A 52 -2.29 1.96 -14.81
C ALA A 52 -3.42 2.95 -15.06
N GLY A 53 -4.38 2.60 -15.92
CA GLY A 53 -5.50 3.49 -16.26
C GLY A 53 -6.68 2.72 -16.82
N ARG A 54 -7.78 3.41 -17.12
CA ARG A 54 -9.02 2.76 -17.62
C ARG A 54 -8.79 1.95 -18.89
N ALA A 55 -7.94 2.43 -19.80
CA ALA A 55 -7.65 1.75 -21.07
C ALA A 55 -6.71 0.54 -20.91
N ASP A 56 -5.92 0.51 -19.83
CA ASP A 56 -4.94 -0.55 -19.56
C ASP A 56 -4.82 -0.77 -18.03
N PRO A 57 -5.84 -1.40 -17.41
CA PRO A 57 -5.94 -1.51 -15.96
C PRO A 57 -4.93 -2.52 -15.39
N LEU A 58 -4.46 -2.28 -14.16
CA LEU A 58 -3.70 -3.29 -13.42
C LEU A 58 -4.69 -4.34 -12.87
N PRO A 59 -4.57 -5.63 -13.24
CA PRO A 59 -5.52 -6.65 -12.81
C PRO A 59 -5.38 -6.92 -11.31
N LEU A 60 -6.50 -6.87 -10.59
CA LEU A 60 -6.55 -7.22 -9.16
C LEU A 60 -6.62 -8.74 -8.93
N GLU A 61 -6.99 -9.50 -9.96
CA GLU A 61 -7.03 -10.96 -9.88
C GLU A 61 -5.64 -11.52 -9.57
N GLY A 62 -5.56 -12.35 -8.53
CA GLY A 62 -4.31 -12.96 -8.09
C GLY A 62 -3.32 -12.00 -7.43
N LEU A 63 -3.69 -10.72 -7.18
CA LEU A 63 -2.78 -9.71 -6.63
C LEU A 63 -2.15 -10.20 -5.31
N ARG A 64 -2.96 -10.75 -4.42
CA ARG A 64 -2.54 -11.25 -3.11
C ARG A 64 -1.64 -12.48 -3.25
N GLU A 65 -2.05 -13.46 -4.05
CA GLU A 65 -1.32 -14.72 -4.23
C GLU A 65 0.04 -14.48 -4.88
N ARG A 66 0.13 -13.52 -5.80
CA ARG A 66 1.36 -13.21 -6.55
C ARG A 66 2.29 -12.26 -5.80
N PHE A 67 1.75 -11.29 -5.09
CA PHE A 67 2.53 -10.16 -4.56
C PHE A 67 2.50 -10.02 -3.04
N LEU A 68 1.74 -10.86 -2.33
CA LEU A 68 1.74 -11.01 -0.88
C LEU A 68 1.82 -12.49 -0.44
N PRO A 69 2.75 -13.30 -0.98
CA PRO A 69 2.84 -14.72 -0.64
C PRO A 69 3.14 -14.99 0.83
N GLU A 70 3.69 -14.00 1.55
CA GLU A 70 4.10 -14.13 2.95
C GLU A 70 2.91 -14.22 3.92
N ARG A 71 1.70 -13.80 3.52
CA ARG A 71 0.52 -13.79 4.39
C ARG A 71 -0.72 -14.32 3.70
N THR A 72 -1.34 -15.31 4.34
CA THR A 72 -2.69 -15.76 3.97
C THR A 72 -3.73 -14.90 4.68
N PHE A 73 -4.64 -14.30 3.92
CA PHE A 73 -5.74 -13.51 4.46
C PHE A 73 -7.02 -14.35 4.48
N ARG A 74 -7.80 -14.26 5.57
CA ARG A 74 -9.03 -15.04 5.76
C ARG A 74 -10.15 -14.21 6.39
N GLY A 75 -11.39 -14.53 6.02
CA GLY A 75 -12.59 -13.89 6.58
C GLY A 75 -12.51 -12.37 6.51
N ARG A 76 -12.72 -11.70 7.65
CA ARG A 76 -12.67 -10.24 7.77
C ARG A 76 -11.37 -9.62 7.26
N GLN A 77 -10.23 -10.31 7.39
CA GLN A 77 -8.94 -9.80 6.91
C GLN A 77 -8.92 -9.61 5.38
N ASN A 78 -9.66 -10.45 4.63
CA ASN A 78 -9.78 -10.28 3.18
C ASN A 78 -10.55 -9.00 2.85
N THR A 79 -11.65 -8.73 3.55
CA THR A 79 -12.45 -7.53 3.35
C THR A 79 -11.62 -6.27 3.63
N LYS A 80 -10.84 -6.27 4.71
CA LYS A 80 -9.96 -5.13 5.06
C LYS A 80 -8.88 -4.89 4.01
N LEU A 81 -8.22 -5.95 3.53
CA LEU A 81 -7.25 -5.84 2.44
C LEU A 81 -7.92 -5.34 1.16
N GLN A 82 -9.08 -5.89 0.79
CA GLN A 82 -9.82 -5.48 -0.39
C GLN A 82 -10.22 -4.02 -0.32
N TYR A 83 -10.66 -3.54 0.85
CA TYR A 83 -10.95 -2.13 1.05
C TYR A 83 -9.71 -1.27 0.82
N ALA A 84 -8.57 -1.58 1.44
CA ALA A 84 -7.33 -0.83 1.23
C ALA A 84 -6.87 -0.81 -0.24
N VAL A 85 -7.01 -1.94 -0.95
CA VAL A 85 -6.71 -2.04 -2.38
C VAL A 85 -7.62 -1.12 -3.19
N LEU A 86 -8.93 -1.15 -2.95
CA LEU A 86 -9.89 -0.30 -3.67
C LEU A 86 -9.77 1.19 -3.30
N ALA A 87 -9.44 1.51 -2.04
CA ALA A 87 -9.20 2.88 -1.57
C ALA A 87 -7.99 3.49 -2.29
N ALA A 88 -6.89 2.75 -2.45
CA ALA A 88 -5.74 3.19 -3.23
C ALA A 88 -6.09 3.41 -4.72
N ALA A 89 -6.91 2.52 -5.30
CA ALA A 89 -7.38 2.69 -6.68
C ALA A 89 -8.31 3.90 -6.84
N ALA A 90 -9.15 4.20 -5.83
CA ALA A 90 -9.99 5.38 -5.80
C ALA A 90 -9.14 6.67 -5.73
N LEU A 91 -8.12 6.70 -4.87
CA LEU A 91 -7.17 7.82 -4.79
C LEU A 91 -6.46 8.05 -6.13
N HIS A 92 -5.97 6.98 -6.77
CA HIS A 92 -5.40 7.06 -8.12
C HIS A 92 -6.40 7.60 -9.16
N GLY A 93 -7.67 7.25 -9.00
CA GLY A 93 -8.79 7.76 -9.80
C GLY A 93 -9.23 9.19 -9.48
N GLY A 94 -8.65 9.84 -8.46
CA GLY A 94 -8.99 11.20 -8.05
C GLY A 94 -10.09 11.32 -7.00
N THR A 95 -10.44 10.23 -6.30
CA THR A 95 -11.45 10.22 -5.25
C THR A 95 -10.81 9.92 -3.90
N GLU A 96 -11.04 10.80 -2.92
CA GLU A 96 -10.61 10.61 -1.54
C GLU A 96 -11.53 9.59 -0.83
N PRO A 97 -10.99 8.49 -0.26
CA PRO A 97 -11.77 7.55 0.54
C PRO A 97 -12.04 8.11 1.94
N ASP A 98 -13.26 7.95 2.45
CA ASP A 98 -13.57 8.25 3.86
C ASP A 98 -13.04 7.14 4.77
N LEU A 99 -11.76 7.25 5.13
CA LEU A 99 -11.09 6.24 5.94
C LEU A 99 -11.62 6.19 7.37
N LEU A 100 -11.90 7.36 7.97
CA LEU A 100 -12.28 7.43 9.37
C LEU A 100 -13.65 6.79 9.60
N ASP A 101 -14.65 7.10 8.76
CA ASP A 101 -15.97 6.49 8.90
C ASP A 101 -15.90 4.97 8.71
N GLU A 102 -15.31 4.51 7.61
CA GLU A 102 -15.25 3.07 7.30
C GLU A 102 -14.46 2.27 8.35
N VAL A 103 -13.27 2.76 8.75
CA VAL A 103 -12.39 2.04 9.69
C VAL A 103 -12.95 2.07 11.12
N ALA A 104 -13.70 3.10 11.51
CA ALA A 104 -14.32 3.16 12.83
C ALA A 104 -15.26 1.98 13.09
N TRP A 105 -16.01 1.53 12.07
CA TRP A 105 -16.88 0.35 12.16
C TRP A 105 -16.11 -0.96 12.35
N TRP A 106 -14.80 -0.98 12.08
CA TRP A 106 -14.01 -2.19 12.18
C TRP A 106 -13.66 -2.56 13.62
N GLN A 107 -13.77 -1.61 14.56
CA GLN A 107 -13.44 -1.80 15.98
C GLN A 107 -12.03 -2.37 16.18
N SER A 108 -11.08 -1.94 15.35
CA SER A 108 -9.71 -2.45 15.35
C SER A 108 -8.73 -1.41 14.84
N ASP A 109 -7.63 -1.25 15.56
CA ASP A 109 -6.56 -0.28 15.28
C ASP A 109 -5.48 -0.90 14.36
N ASP A 110 -5.92 -1.57 13.30
CA ASP A 110 -5.04 -2.38 12.43
C ASP A 110 -5.14 -1.99 10.94
N PHE A 111 -5.92 -0.95 10.59
CA PHE A 111 -6.10 -0.53 9.21
C PHE A 111 -4.78 -0.21 8.50
N TRP A 112 -3.86 0.48 9.18
CA TRP A 112 -2.55 0.84 8.63
C TRP A 112 -1.77 -0.38 8.12
N GLN A 113 -1.97 -1.58 8.70
CA GLN A 113 -1.35 -2.81 8.23
C GLN A 113 -1.91 -3.23 6.86
N TYR A 114 -3.22 -3.11 6.65
CA TYR A 114 -3.85 -3.44 5.37
C TYR A 114 -3.50 -2.42 4.28
N ALA A 115 -3.38 -1.14 4.64
CA ALA A 115 -2.84 -0.11 3.76
C ALA A 115 -1.38 -0.41 3.38
N LEU A 116 -0.55 -0.84 4.34
CA LEU A 116 0.81 -1.32 4.08
C LEU A 116 0.81 -2.50 3.10
N PHE A 117 -0.03 -3.51 3.31
CA PHE A 117 -0.12 -4.67 2.41
C PHE A 117 -0.56 -4.26 1.00
N ALA A 118 -1.53 -3.35 0.89
CA ALA A 118 -1.95 -2.81 -0.40
C ALA A 118 -0.79 -2.08 -1.11
N ALA A 119 -0.03 -1.24 -0.39
CA ALA A 119 1.14 -0.56 -0.94
C ALA A 119 2.22 -1.53 -1.43
N VAL A 120 2.58 -2.53 -0.61
CA VAL A 120 3.54 -3.58 -1.00
C VAL A 120 3.06 -4.31 -2.26
N ALA A 121 1.78 -4.72 -2.29
CA ALA A 121 1.22 -5.44 -3.42
C ALA A 121 1.26 -4.61 -4.70
N TYR A 122 0.84 -3.34 -4.64
CA TYR A 122 0.86 -2.46 -5.82
C TYR A 122 2.27 -2.12 -6.28
N ILE A 123 3.23 -1.88 -5.37
CA ILE A 123 4.63 -1.64 -5.75
C ILE A 123 5.21 -2.86 -6.49
N ARG A 124 4.99 -4.06 -5.96
CA ARG A 124 5.47 -5.31 -6.58
C ARG A 124 4.76 -5.58 -7.92
N ALA A 125 3.46 -5.34 -7.99
CA ALA A 125 2.67 -5.50 -9.22
C ALA A 125 3.09 -4.49 -10.30
N ALA A 126 3.30 -3.23 -9.90
CA ALA A 126 3.79 -2.17 -10.75
C ALA A 126 5.19 -2.50 -11.31
N ALA A 127 6.12 -2.95 -10.45
CA ALA A 127 7.45 -3.38 -10.87
C ALA A 127 7.39 -4.56 -11.85
N SER A 128 6.55 -5.56 -11.56
CA SER A 128 6.31 -6.71 -12.44
C SER A 128 5.74 -6.30 -13.80
N ARG A 129 4.81 -5.34 -13.84
CA ARG A 129 4.23 -4.80 -15.08
C ARG A 129 5.26 -4.02 -15.89
N ALA A 130 6.11 -3.24 -15.22
CA ALA A 130 7.16 -2.46 -15.85
C ALA A 130 8.38 -3.31 -16.27
N GLY A 131 8.46 -4.58 -15.85
CA GLY A 131 9.59 -5.46 -16.14
C GLY A 131 10.88 -5.08 -15.43
N VAL A 132 10.80 -4.40 -14.28
CA VAL A 132 11.96 -3.95 -13.50
C VAL A 132 12.00 -4.59 -12.12
N PRO A 133 13.17 -4.66 -11.46
CA PRO A 133 13.25 -5.11 -10.08
C PRO A 133 12.47 -4.19 -9.11
N VAL A 134 11.90 -4.77 -8.05
CA VAL A 134 11.18 -4.03 -7.00
C VAL A 134 12.06 -2.93 -6.39
N ARG A 135 13.35 -3.21 -6.21
CA ARG A 135 14.34 -2.23 -5.77
C ARG A 135 14.37 -0.97 -6.63
N GLN A 136 14.35 -1.12 -7.96
CA GLN A 136 14.36 0.00 -8.88
C GLN A 136 13.05 0.80 -8.79
N ALA A 137 11.90 0.12 -8.78
CA ALA A 137 10.61 0.78 -8.58
C ALA A 137 10.57 1.59 -7.27
N CYS A 138 11.12 1.06 -6.18
CA CYS A 138 11.19 1.77 -4.90
C CYS A 138 12.07 3.02 -4.96
N GLN A 139 13.21 2.95 -5.66
CA GLN A 139 14.10 4.08 -5.85
C GLN A 139 13.44 5.19 -6.67
N ASP A 140 12.75 4.84 -7.76
CA ASP A 140 12.01 5.78 -8.60
C ASP A 140 10.86 6.44 -7.83
N LEU A 141 10.09 5.66 -7.05
CA LEU A 141 9.02 6.17 -6.19
C LEU A 141 9.52 7.06 -5.05
N ALA A 142 10.75 6.84 -4.56
CA ALA A 142 11.38 7.66 -3.55
C ALA A 142 11.84 9.03 -4.09
N GLN A 143 12.17 9.12 -5.38
CA GLN A 143 12.54 10.37 -6.05
C GLN A 143 11.33 11.24 -6.40
N ARG A 144 10.15 10.64 -6.52
CA ARG A 144 8.90 11.38 -6.73
C ARG A 144 8.53 12.14 -5.45
N PRO A 145 8.14 13.42 -5.54
CA PRO A 145 7.59 14.12 -4.39
C PRO A 145 6.35 13.35 -3.92
N GLY A 146 6.38 12.90 -2.67
CA GLY A 146 5.18 12.31 -2.06
C GLY A 146 4.09 13.36 -1.94
N HIS A 147 2.82 12.95 -2.03
CA HIS A 147 1.73 13.81 -1.63
C HIS A 147 1.95 14.25 -0.17
N PRO A 148 1.85 15.56 0.15
CA PRO A 148 1.85 15.99 1.54
C PRO A 148 0.68 15.31 2.22
N ALA A 149 0.94 14.62 3.33
CA ALA A 149 -0.14 14.17 4.21
C ALA A 149 -0.90 15.42 4.68
N PRO A 150 -2.24 15.40 4.70
CA PRO A 150 -3.01 16.48 5.33
C PRO A 150 -2.67 16.65 6.81
#